data_AF-X0ZRY5-F1
#
_entry.id   AF-X0ZRY5-F1
#
_cell.length_a   1.000
_cell.length_b   1.000
_cell.length_c   1.000
_cell.angle_alpha   90.00
_cell.angle_beta   90.00
_cell.angle_gamma   90.00
#
_symmetry.space_group_name_H-M   'P 1'
#
loop_
_entity.id
_entity.type
_entity.pdbx_description
1 polymer ?
#
loop_
_entity_poly.entity_id
_entity_poly.type
_entity_poly.pdbx_seq_one_letter_code
_entity_poly.pdbx_strand_id
1 'polypeptide(L)'
;ARVVNVEGADVTGEYVRGAEETLRLAQLLGCGRAYLSEKSPACGVASIERGGQTCSGMGVAAASLASAGIDVVGVDRPARAT
;
A
#
# COMPACT_ATOMS: atom_id res chain seq x y z
N ALA A 1 2.88 -4.73 11.67
CA ALA A 1 4.01 -4.95 10.74
C ALA A 1 5.05 -3.85 10.96
N ARG A 2 6.34 -4.11 10.71
CA ARG A 2 7.44 -3.14 10.86
C ARG A 2 8.02 -2.77 9.50
N VAL A 3 8.25 -1.47 9.26
CA VAL A 3 8.89 -0.93 8.05
C VAL A 3 10.22 -0.29 8.43
N VAL A 4 11.29 -0.70 7.76
CA VAL A 4 12.65 -0.21 8.02
C VAL A 4 13.22 0.31 6.71
N ASN A 5 13.81 1.50 6.74
CA ASN A 5 14.45 2.09 5.56
C ASN A 5 15.85 1.48 5.31
N VAL A 6 16.50 1.88 4.21
CA VAL A 6 17.84 1.38 3.85
C VAL A 6 18.94 1.78 4.83
N GLU A 7 18.72 2.81 5.65
CA GLU A 7 19.63 3.28 6.68
C GLU A 7 19.43 2.54 8.02
N GLY A 8 18.47 1.61 8.08
CA GLY A 8 18.13 0.86 9.29
C GLY A 8 17.17 1.59 10.25
N ALA A 9 16.65 2.76 9.87
CA ALA A 9 15.68 3.50 10.67
C ALA A 9 14.29 2.86 10.59
N ASP A 10 13.64 2.73 11.75
CA ASP A 10 12.24 2.30 11.83
C ASP A 10 11.32 3.44 11.40
N VAL A 11 10.66 3.27 10.27
CA VAL A 11 9.74 4.25 9.67
C VAL A 11 8.29 3.76 9.69
N THR A 12 7.99 2.83 10.60
CA THR A 12 6.65 2.23 10.71
C THR A 12 5.60 3.29 11.00
N GLY A 13 5.92 4.28 11.84
CA GLY A 13 4.98 5.35 12.21
C GLY A 13 4.55 6.20 11.02
N GLU A 14 5.47 6.53 10.13
CA GLU A 14 5.22 7.31 8.91
C GLU A 14 4.26 6.58 7.97
N TYR A 15 4.49 5.27 7.77
CA TYR A 15 3.64 4.43 6.93
C TYR A 15 2.23 4.27 7.50
N VAL A 16 2.12 4.09 8.81
CA VAL A 16 0.82 4.00 9.49
C VAL A 16 0.06 5.33 9.38
N ARG A 17 0.71 6.46 9.66
CA ARG A 17 0.08 7.79 9.52
C ARG A 17 -0.39 8.05 8.08
N GLY A 18 0.41 7.68 7.09
CA GLY A 18 0.03 7.80 5.68
C GLY A 18 -1.18 6.95 5.30
N ALA A 19 -1.26 5.71 5.81
CA ALA A 19 -2.40 4.83 5.61
C ALA A 19 -3.69 5.37 6.26
N GLU A 20 -3.58 5.89 7.49
CA GLU A 20 -4.70 6.50 8.21
C GLU A 20 -5.25 7.73 7.47
N GLU A 21 -4.38 8.63 7.02
CA GLU A 21 -4.82 9.81 6.27
C GLU A 21 -5.40 9.44 4.90
N THR A 22 -4.84 8.42 4.23
CA THR A 22 -5.40 7.89 2.97
C THR A 22 -6.81 7.35 3.18
N LEU A 23 -7.02 6.57 4.25
CA LEU A 23 -8.33 6.04 4.60
C LEU A 23 -9.31 7.16 4.94
N ARG A 24 -8.88 8.15 5.74
CA ARG A 24 -9.69 9.32 6.08
C ARG A 24 -10.15 10.06 4.83
N LEU A 25 -9.26 10.32 3.88
CA LEU A 25 -9.60 10.96 2.61
C LEU A 25 -10.57 10.10 1.79
N ALA A 26 -10.34 8.80 1.70
CA ALA A 26 -11.23 7.89 0.98
C ALA A 26 -12.64 7.88 1.58
N GLN A 27 -12.77 7.88 2.91
CA GLN A 27 -14.05 7.96 3.60
C GLN A 27 -14.72 9.32 3.40
N LEU A 28 -13.96 10.42 3.54
CA LEU A 28 -14.46 11.77 3.35
C LEU A 28 -15.02 11.99 1.93
N LEU A 29 -14.38 11.38 0.94
CA LEU A 29 -14.76 11.48 -0.47
C LEU A 29 -15.77 10.40 -0.90
N GLY A 30 -16.16 9.48 0.00
CA GLY A 30 -17.08 8.39 -0.32
C GLY A 30 -16.53 7.39 -1.35
N CYS A 31 -15.22 7.17 -1.37
CA CYS A 31 -14.59 6.23 -2.30
C CYS A 31 -14.95 4.78 -1.96
N GLY A 32 -15.56 4.07 -2.92
CA GLY A 32 -15.83 2.63 -2.79
C GLY A 32 -14.72 1.71 -3.32
N ARG A 33 -13.76 2.27 -4.07
CA ARG A 33 -12.67 1.51 -4.70
C ARG A 33 -11.36 2.31 -4.74
N ALA A 34 -10.22 1.64 -4.56
CA ALA A 34 -8.88 2.19 -4.68
C ALA A 34 -8.02 1.35 -5.64
N TYR A 35 -7.30 2.02 -6.55
CA TYR A 35 -6.34 1.40 -7.47
C TYR A 35 -4.92 1.68 -6.99
N LEU A 36 -4.18 0.65 -6.60
CA LEU A 36 -2.90 0.79 -5.92
C LEU A 36 -1.79 0.06 -6.68
N SER A 37 -0.61 0.67 -6.76
CA SER A 37 0.55 0.06 -7.42
C SER A 37 1.02 -1.17 -6.65
N GLU A 38 1.20 -2.29 -7.36
CA GLU A 38 1.76 -3.52 -6.80
C GLU A 38 3.18 -3.35 -6.26
N LYS A 39 3.63 -4.33 -5.45
CA LYS A 39 4.99 -4.46 -4.90
C LYS A 39 5.42 -3.37 -3.90
N SER A 40 4.71 -2.26 -3.80
CA SER A 40 5.02 -1.22 -2.81
C SER A 40 4.74 -1.70 -1.38
N PRO A 41 5.63 -1.45 -0.40
CA PRO A 41 5.37 -1.76 1.01
C PRO A 41 4.18 -0.96 1.61
N ALA A 42 3.74 0.12 0.96
CA ALA A 42 2.52 0.84 1.32
C ALA A 42 1.30 0.39 0.52
N CYS A 43 1.47 0.23 -0.80
CA CYS A 43 0.34 0.14 -1.74
C CYS A 43 0.10 -1.27 -2.32
N GLY A 44 1.05 -2.19 -2.21
CA GLY A 44 0.93 -3.53 -2.78
C GLY A 44 -0.32 -4.25 -2.31
N VAL A 45 -1.04 -4.91 -3.21
CA VAL A 45 -2.34 -5.54 -2.91
C VAL A 45 -2.19 -7.05 -2.82
N ALA A 46 -1.56 -7.68 -3.81
CA ALA A 46 -1.24 -9.10 -3.74
C ALA A 46 0.17 -9.36 -3.18
N SER A 47 1.09 -8.43 -3.44
CA SER A 47 2.51 -8.60 -3.11
C SER A 47 3.20 -7.31 -2.70
N ILE A 48 4.24 -7.46 -1.88
CA ILE A 48 5.13 -6.37 -1.44
C ILE A 48 6.59 -6.75 -1.67
N GLU A 49 7.45 -5.78 -1.91
CA GLU A 49 8.90 -5.95 -1.92
C GLU A 49 9.48 -5.66 -0.54
N ARG A 50 10.27 -6.60 -0.04
CA ARG A 50 11.01 -6.52 1.21
C ARG A 50 12.47 -6.90 0.94
N GLY A 51 13.38 -5.94 1.10
CA GLY A 51 14.82 -6.19 0.93
C GLY A 51 15.20 -6.75 -0.45
N GLY A 52 14.50 -6.32 -1.52
CA GLY A 52 14.74 -6.80 -2.88
C GLY A 52 14.05 -8.13 -3.23
N GLN A 53 13.22 -8.69 -2.34
CA GLN A 53 12.45 -9.89 -2.60
C GLN A 53 10.96 -9.58 -2.62
N THR A 54 10.24 -10.13 -3.59
CA THR A 54 8.78 -10.08 -3.62
C THR A 54 8.20 -11.11 -2.65
N CYS A 55 7.35 -10.67 -1.74
CA CYS A 55 6.63 -11.50 -0.78
C CYS A 55 5.13 -11.34 -1.00
N SER A 56 4.35 -12.41 -0.77
CA SER A 56 2.89 -12.28 -0.72
C SER A 56 2.47 -11.46 0.50
N GLY A 57 1.50 -10.58 0.31
CA GLY A 57 0.94 -9.74 1.36
C GLY A 57 0.53 -8.37 0.86
N MET A 58 -0.16 -7.65 1.73
CA MET A 58 -0.62 -6.29 1.47
C MET A 58 0.32 -5.26 2.08
N GLY A 59 0.49 -4.14 1.39
CA GLY A 59 1.10 -2.94 1.94
C GLY A 59 0.20 -2.28 2.99
N VAL A 60 0.78 -1.42 3.81
CA VAL A 60 0.10 -0.83 4.99
C VAL A 60 -1.18 -0.07 4.61
N ALA A 61 -1.14 0.74 3.55
CA ALA A 61 -2.32 1.49 3.08
C ALA A 61 -3.36 0.58 2.43
N ALA A 62 -2.92 -0.38 1.61
CA ALA A 62 -3.81 -1.36 0.99
C ALA A 62 -4.59 -2.15 2.03
N ALA A 63 -3.91 -2.64 3.07
CA ALA A 63 -4.52 -3.38 4.16
C ALA A 63 -5.51 -2.51 4.96
N SER A 64 -5.18 -1.25 5.22
CA SER A 64 -6.06 -0.31 5.94
C SER A 64 -7.35 -0.03 5.17
N LEU A 65 -7.25 0.20 3.86
CA LEU A 65 -8.42 0.46 3.00
C LEU A 65 -9.31 -0.78 2.90
N ALA A 66 -8.73 -1.96 2.64
CA ALA A 66 -9.47 -3.21 2.55
C ALA A 66 -10.19 -3.55 3.88
N SER A 67 -9.54 -3.33 5.01
CA SER A 67 -10.14 -3.56 6.34
C SER A 67 -11.31 -2.62 6.64
N ALA A 68 -11.35 -1.46 5.98
CA ALA A 68 -12.45 -0.51 6.06
C ALA A 68 -13.58 -0.74 5.03
N GLY A 69 -13.51 -1.84 4.27
CA GLY A 69 -14.54 -2.21 3.28
C GLY A 69 -14.41 -1.51 1.93
N ILE A 70 -13.28 -0.85 1.66
CA ILE A 70 -13.00 -0.28 0.33
C ILE A 70 -12.46 -1.40 -0.56
N ASP A 71 -12.96 -1.52 -1.79
CA ASP A 71 -12.48 -2.48 -2.76
C ASP A 71 -11.08 -2.07 -3.27
N VAL A 72 -10.07 -2.90 -3.05
CA VAL A 72 -8.68 -2.57 -3.38
C VAL A 72 -8.21 -3.40 -4.56
N VAL A 73 -7.77 -2.73 -5.62
CA VAL A 73 -7.32 -3.35 -6.87
C VAL A 73 -5.85 -3.03 -7.11
N GLY A 74 -5.03 -4.08 -7.22
CA GLY A 74 -3.64 -3.98 -7.63
C GLY A 74 -3.53 -3.62 -9.10
N VAL A 75 -2.73 -2.60 -9.43
CA VAL A 75 -2.41 -2.23 -10.81
C VAL A 75 -0.92 -2.33 -11.06
N ASP A 76 -0.56 -3.08 -12.10
CA ASP A 76 0.77 -3.01 -12.71
C ASP A 76 0.71 -2.01 -13.87
N ARG A 77 1.70 -1.12 -13.96
CA ARG A 77 1.84 -0.29 -15.17
C ARG A 77 2.14 -1.24 -16.33
N PRO A 78 1.37 -1.22 -17.44
CA PRO A 78 1.82 -1.90 -18.63
C PRO A 78 3.17 -1.31 -19.02
N ALA A 79 4.13 -2.16 -19.37
CA ALA A 79 5.35 -1.71 -20.04
C ALA A 79 4.91 -0.83 -21.21
N ARG A 80 5.46 0.39 -21.32
CA ARG A 80 5.24 1.22 -22.51
C ARG A 80 5.55 0.35 -23.72
N ALA A 81 4.54 0.04 -24.54
CA ALA A 81 4.78 -0.53 -25.86
C ALA A 81 5.65 0.50 -26.60
N THR A 82 6.86 0.07 -26.96
CA THR A 82 7.79 0.87 -27.76
C THR A 82 7.41 0.76 -29.22
#